data_AF-A0A3E3K384-F1
#
_entry.id   AF-A0A3E3K384-F1
#
_cell.length_a   1.000
_cell.length_b   1.000
_cell.length_c   1.000
_cell.angle_alpha   90.00
_cell.angle_beta   90.00
_cell.angle_gamma   90.00
#
_symmetry.space_group_name_H-M   'P 1'
#
loop_
_entity.id
_entity.type
_entity.pdbx_description
1 polymer ?
#
loop_
_entity_poly.entity_id
_entity_poly.type
_entity_poly.pdbx_seq_one_letter_code
_entity_poly.pdbx_strand_id
1 'polypeptide(L)'
;MIKFQDVPYMRLNMDRFEQKFRSQLEEFKHAKSFGAAYYALLGLDRIRDEFSTLAVICEARNTMDVNDVFYKEETEFFDRVKPRYEALENEMNEALLESPYQKEFEIHIGTEPFRMAALHKESFHPEIMEELKQENELSSKYSEMIANLKAETEEGVVPLSKIGTHMGSEDRNERAKYAAIWEKSFASAGEELDDLYDRLVKVRDRIAKKLGKKSFTEVGYCRMGRTSYTRKDIVSFREEVKKNLVPVAQRLFEKQRQALGVEVLYHYDEDIFAGGKKPQPTQNILEDFQKVYRELSPETRVYYEELLKCEFFDLSMRPGKIMGAYSNYVAQYHMPFIFETYHATTGALKTFAHETGHGFHSYTKRGEPFSFSGACSSDLAEIHSMGMEFLVWPYLKYVLPEEEIASYCYIHLKNALSFIPYGCAIDEFQETIYDHPNLSVEDRKDLWKQLEKQYMPWKKYDTDLFLSKGRAWQRQTHVYRWPFYYIDYVLAQVCALELHFMDQENHETAWNCYKKILEYSGQKGFKETIESAGLPSPFQEAVIKELAQSVENSISWELMGAEI
;
A
#
# COMPACT_ATOMS: atom_id res chain seq x y z
N MET A 1 -28.59 -10.52 7.06
CA MET A 1 -27.43 -9.92 6.38
C MET A 1 -27.85 -9.58 4.96
N ILE A 2 -27.58 -8.36 4.54
CA ILE A 2 -27.89 -7.84 3.21
C ILE A 2 -26.76 -8.23 2.24
N LYS A 3 -27.06 -8.47 0.97
CA LYS A 3 -26.01 -8.63 -0.04
C LYS A 3 -25.49 -7.26 -0.47
N PHE A 4 -24.23 -7.13 -0.88
CA PHE A 4 -23.67 -5.83 -1.28
C PHE A 4 -24.47 -5.13 -2.40
N GLN A 5 -24.93 -5.90 -3.39
CA GLN A 5 -25.79 -5.38 -4.47
C GLN A 5 -27.11 -4.77 -3.96
N ASP A 6 -27.62 -5.25 -2.83
CA ASP A 6 -28.90 -4.83 -2.25
C ASP A 6 -28.72 -3.66 -1.27
N VAL A 7 -27.48 -3.27 -0.95
CA VAL A 7 -27.19 -2.15 -0.04
C VAL A 7 -27.79 -0.85 -0.60
N PRO A 8 -28.72 -0.18 0.11
CA PRO A 8 -29.29 1.06 -0.37
C PRO A 8 -28.23 2.15 -0.47
N TYR A 9 -28.30 2.94 -1.55
CA TYR A 9 -27.50 4.12 -1.74
C TYR A 9 -28.41 5.33 -1.93
N MET A 10 -28.16 6.40 -1.19
CA MET A 10 -28.84 7.68 -1.32
C MET A 10 -27.81 8.77 -1.14
N ARG A 11 -27.73 9.69 -2.12
CA ARG A 11 -26.79 10.82 -2.08
C ARG A 11 -26.91 11.57 -0.76
N LEU A 12 -25.75 11.82 -0.13
CA LEU A 12 -25.65 12.56 1.11
C LEU A 12 -26.14 14.00 0.93
N ASN A 13 -26.99 14.48 1.83
CA ASN A 13 -27.25 15.91 1.94
C ASN A 13 -26.14 16.56 2.78
N MET A 14 -25.14 17.13 2.12
CA MET A 14 -23.95 17.66 2.79
C MET A 14 -24.26 18.79 3.78
N ASP A 15 -25.22 19.68 3.48
CA ASP A 15 -25.57 20.79 4.37
C ASP A 15 -26.22 20.29 5.66
N ARG A 16 -27.11 19.29 5.56
CA ARG A 16 -27.70 18.62 6.72
C ARG A 16 -26.66 17.82 7.50
N PHE A 17 -25.74 17.16 6.80
CA PHE A 17 -24.64 16.43 7.41
C PHE A 17 -23.75 17.35 8.26
N GLU A 18 -23.31 18.49 7.71
CA GLU A 18 -22.51 19.50 8.42
C GLU A 18 -23.22 20.03 9.67
N GLN A 19 -24.52 20.35 9.56
CA GLN A 19 -25.31 20.80 10.71
C GLN A 19 -25.35 19.74 11.81
N LYS A 20 -25.60 18.47 11.45
CA LYS A 20 -25.63 17.34 12.38
C LYS A 20 -24.26 17.13 13.03
N PHE A 21 -23.18 17.15 12.25
CA PHE A 21 -21.81 17.00 12.72
C PHE A 21 -21.43 18.10 13.70
N ARG A 22 -21.61 19.37 13.32
CA ARG A 22 -21.27 20.51 14.18
C ARG A 22 -22.12 20.55 15.45
N SER A 23 -23.41 20.23 15.38
CA SER A 23 -24.24 20.11 16.58
C SER A 23 -23.68 19.09 17.56
N GLN A 24 -23.31 17.90 17.07
CA GLN A 24 -22.73 16.85 17.90
C GLN A 24 -21.34 17.23 18.43
N LEU A 25 -20.55 17.95 17.64
CA LEU A 25 -19.24 18.48 18.03
C LEU A 25 -19.37 19.53 19.15
N GLU A 26 -20.39 20.39 19.09
CA GLU A 26 -20.65 21.36 20.16
C GLU A 26 -21.08 20.68 21.47
N GLU A 27 -21.84 19.58 21.40
CA GLU A 27 -22.12 18.75 22.59
C GLU A 27 -20.83 18.15 23.18
N PHE A 28 -19.91 17.71 22.33
CA PHE A 28 -18.62 17.18 22.76
C PHE A 28 -17.77 18.25 23.46
N LYS A 29 -17.61 19.43 22.84
CA LYS A 29 -16.83 20.56 23.40
C LYS A 29 -17.38 21.06 24.74
N HIS A 30 -18.71 21.05 24.91
CA HIS A 30 -19.38 21.57 26.11
C HIS A 30 -19.77 20.48 27.13
N ALA A 31 -19.30 19.25 26.93
CA ALA A 31 -19.57 18.15 27.85
C ALA A 31 -19.07 18.48 29.26
N LYS A 32 -19.95 18.31 30.25
CA LYS A 32 -19.67 18.61 31.68
C LYS A 32 -19.10 17.42 32.46
N SER A 33 -19.01 16.25 31.81
CA SER A 33 -18.43 15.03 32.37
C SER A 33 -17.81 14.19 31.26
N PHE A 34 -16.87 13.33 31.63
CA PHE A 34 -16.29 12.36 30.68
C PHE A 34 -17.36 11.50 30.00
N GLY A 35 -18.36 11.02 30.75
CA GLY A 35 -19.45 10.23 30.17
C GLY A 35 -20.23 10.99 29.09
N ALA A 36 -20.52 12.28 29.30
CA ALA A 36 -21.16 13.10 28.29
C ALA A 36 -20.27 13.31 27.06
N ALA A 37 -18.97 13.56 27.27
CA ALA A 37 -18.01 13.70 26.18
C ALA A 37 -17.89 12.39 25.37
N TYR A 38 -17.82 11.25 26.06
CA TYR A 38 -17.70 9.92 25.46
C TYR A 38 -18.88 9.63 24.52
N TYR A 39 -20.11 9.82 24.99
CA TYR A 39 -21.29 9.60 24.16
C TYR A 39 -21.41 10.61 23.02
N ALA A 40 -20.97 11.86 23.22
CA ALA A 40 -20.95 12.85 22.16
C ALA A 40 -19.95 12.49 21.06
N LEU A 41 -18.75 12.04 21.42
CA LEU A 41 -17.74 11.56 20.48
C LEU A 41 -18.21 10.29 19.75
N LEU A 42 -18.89 9.38 20.45
CA LEU A 42 -19.49 8.20 19.83
C LEU A 42 -20.60 8.59 18.83
N GLY A 43 -21.33 9.67 19.11
CA GLY A 43 -22.28 10.28 18.19
C GLY A 43 -21.59 10.80 16.93
N LEU A 44 -20.47 11.51 17.07
CA LEU A 44 -19.66 11.99 15.93
C LEU A 44 -19.15 10.84 15.08
N ASP A 45 -18.67 9.78 15.71
CA ASP A 45 -18.17 8.59 15.02
C ASP A 45 -19.25 7.95 14.13
N ARG A 46 -20.47 7.78 14.64
CA ARG A 46 -21.61 7.28 13.86
C ARG A 46 -22.01 8.20 12.71
N ILE A 47 -21.82 9.51 12.85
CA ILE A 47 -22.05 10.46 11.77
C ILE A 47 -21.00 10.26 10.68
N ARG A 48 -19.73 10.07 11.05
CA ARG A 48 -18.64 9.82 10.10
C ARG A 48 -18.83 8.51 9.34
N ASP A 49 -19.32 7.47 10.02
CA ASP A 49 -19.69 6.20 9.37
C ASP A 49 -20.73 6.36 8.25
N GLU A 50 -21.63 7.35 8.35
CA GLU A 50 -22.61 7.67 7.31
C GLU A 50 -21.92 8.19 6.05
N PHE A 51 -20.97 9.13 6.21
CA PHE A 51 -20.19 9.66 5.10
C PHE A 51 -19.32 8.58 4.46
N SER A 52 -18.53 7.86 5.27
CA SER A 52 -17.61 6.84 4.78
C SER A 52 -18.32 5.69 4.09
N THR A 53 -19.45 5.22 4.64
CA THR A 53 -20.27 4.16 4.02
C THR A 53 -20.72 4.56 2.61
N LEU A 54 -21.30 5.76 2.47
CA LEU A 54 -21.78 6.22 1.16
C LEU A 54 -20.63 6.45 0.18
N ALA A 55 -19.50 6.99 0.65
CA ALA A 55 -18.31 7.19 -0.18
C ALA A 55 -17.76 5.86 -0.69
N VAL A 56 -17.62 4.85 0.17
CA VAL A 56 -17.12 3.51 -0.20
C VAL A 56 -18.08 2.80 -1.15
N ILE A 57 -19.39 2.88 -0.94
CA ILE A 57 -20.38 2.29 -1.87
C ILE A 57 -20.30 2.97 -3.24
N CYS A 58 -20.18 4.30 -3.27
CA CYS A 58 -20.03 5.06 -4.50
C CYS A 58 -18.75 4.66 -5.25
N GLU A 59 -17.61 4.63 -4.56
CA GLU A 59 -16.34 4.21 -5.12
C GLU A 59 -16.46 2.79 -5.68
N ALA A 60 -16.91 1.83 -4.86
CA ALA A 60 -17.07 0.44 -5.27
C ALA A 60 -17.95 0.28 -6.51
N ARG A 61 -19.11 0.93 -6.57
CA ARG A 61 -20.01 0.79 -7.71
C ARG A 61 -19.49 1.51 -8.96
N ASN A 62 -18.79 2.63 -8.80
CA ASN A 62 -18.11 3.31 -9.91
C ASN A 62 -16.93 2.49 -10.46
N THR A 63 -16.10 1.89 -9.59
CA THR A 63 -14.94 1.08 -10.02
C THR A 63 -15.37 -0.27 -10.63
N MET A 64 -16.52 -0.79 -10.20
CA MET A 64 -17.18 -1.97 -10.77
C MET A 64 -17.67 -1.75 -12.21
N ASP A 65 -18.12 -0.54 -12.56
CA ASP A 65 -18.43 -0.13 -13.93
C ASP A 65 -18.38 1.40 -14.07
N VAL A 66 -17.28 1.93 -14.63
CA VAL A 66 -17.08 3.37 -14.84
C VAL A 66 -18.00 3.96 -15.92
N ASN A 67 -18.76 3.12 -16.64
CA ASN A 67 -19.77 3.57 -17.59
C ASN A 67 -21.12 3.85 -16.93
N ASP A 68 -21.29 3.48 -15.66
CA ASP A 68 -22.50 3.83 -14.91
C ASP A 68 -22.53 5.35 -14.68
N VAL A 69 -23.40 6.02 -15.44
CA VAL A 69 -23.57 7.48 -15.40
C VAL A 69 -23.95 7.95 -14.01
N PHE A 70 -24.76 7.18 -13.27
CA PHE A 70 -25.17 7.56 -11.92
C PHE A 70 -23.97 7.59 -10.98
N TYR A 71 -23.19 6.51 -10.90
CA TYR A 71 -22.05 6.48 -9.97
C TYR A 71 -20.90 7.39 -10.38
N LYS A 72 -20.76 7.69 -11.68
CA LYS A 72 -19.85 8.74 -12.15
C LYS A 72 -20.24 10.12 -11.60
N GLU A 73 -21.52 10.50 -11.68
CA GLU A 73 -22.02 11.76 -11.12
C GLU A 73 -21.91 11.82 -9.58
N GLU A 74 -22.07 10.67 -8.92
CA GLU A 74 -21.86 10.55 -7.47
C GLU A 74 -20.39 10.68 -7.07
N THR A 75 -19.45 10.13 -7.87
CA THR A 75 -18.00 10.35 -7.66
C THR A 75 -17.68 11.84 -7.76
N GLU A 76 -18.18 12.53 -8.79
CA GLU A 76 -18.01 13.98 -8.92
C GLU A 76 -18.65 14.75 -7.74
N PHE A 77 -19.75 14.24 -7.18
CA PHE A 77 -20.33 14.81 -5.96
C PHE A 77 -19.39 14.67 -4.76
N PHE A 78 -18.86 13.47 -4.51
CA PHE A 78 -17.92 13.22 -3.42
C PHE A 78 -16.64 14.04 -3.57
N ASP A 79 -16.09 14.17 -4.78
CA ASP A 79 -14.92 15.01 -5.04
C ASP A 79 -15.16 16.47 -4.65
N ARG A 80 -16.37 17.01 -4.91
CA ARG A 80 -16.73 18.38 -4.52
C ARG A 80 -16.91 18.56 -3.01
N VAL A 81 -17.45 17.56 -2.30
CA VAL A 81 -17.76 17.68 -0.87
C VAL A 81 -16.64 17.19 0.05
N LYS A 82 -15.68 16.42 -0.45
CA LYS A 82 -14.54 15.91 0.31
C LYS A 82 -13.78 17.02 1.09
N PRO A 83 -13.44 18.19 0.51
CA PRO A 83 -12.78 19.25 1.27
C PRO A 83 -13.62 19.80 2.43
N ARG A 84 -14.96 19.78 2.29
CA ARG A 84 -15.88 20.19 3.35
C ARG A 84 -15.88 19.17 4.50
N TYR A 85 -15.85 17.88 4.17
CA TYR A 85 -15.71 16.81 5.16
C TYR A 85 -14.36 16.86 5.88
N GLU A 86 -13.26 17.06 5.15
CA GLU A 86 -11.91 17.21 5.74
C GLU A 86 -11.83 18.39 6.72
N ALA A 87 -12.53 19.49 6.44
CA ALA A 87 -12.62 20.61 7.37
C ALA A 87 -13.34 20.24 8.69
N LEU A 88 -14.42 19.45 8.62
CA LEU A 88 -15.12 18.94 9.80
C LEU A 88 -14.24 17.98 10.62
N GLU A 89 -13.51 17.09 9.95
CA GLU A 89 -12.54 16.20 10.59
C GLU A 89 -11.47 16.99 11.34
N ASN A 90 -10.98 18.09 10.74
CA ASN A 90 -10.03 18.97 11.41
C ASN A 90 -10.64 19.67 12.64
N GLU A 91 -11.86 20.20 12.53
CA GLU A 91 -12.59 20.78 13.68
C GLU A 91 -12.75 19.76 14.82
N MET A 92 -13.01 18.49 14.49
CA MET A 92 -13.10 17.40 15.47
C MET A 92 -11.75 17.08 16.11
N ASN A 93 -10.68 16.98 15.32
CA ASN A 93 -9.33 16.71 15.81
C ASN A 93 -8.85 17.82 16.76
N GLU A 94 -9.13 19.08 16.46
CA GLU A 94 -8.86 20.21 17.35
C GLU A 94 -9.62 20.09 18.67
N ALA A 95 -10.93 19.82 18.61
CA ALA A 95 -11.73 19.62 19.81
C ALA A 95 -11.25 18.43 20.65
N LEU A 96 -10.80 17.35 20.01
CA LEU A 96 -10.26 16.17 20.68
C LEU A 96 -8.99 16.53 21.47
N LEU A 97 -8.06 17.28 20.86
CA LEU A 97 -6.84 17.76 21.49
C LEU A 97 -7.08 18.79 22.61
N GLU A 98 -8.18 19.55 22.54
CA GLU A 98 -8.55 20.56 23.55
C GLU A 98 -9.40 19.98 24.69
N SER A 99 -9.85 18.73 24.56
CA SER A 99 -10.73 18.09 25.54
C SER A 99 -10.05 17.96 26.92
N PRO A 100 -10.71 18.39 28.02
CA PRO A 100 -10.17 18.22 29.36
C PRO A 100 -10.14 16.75 29.81
N TYR A 101 -10.76 15.85 29.04
CA TYR A 101 -10.88 14.43 29.33
C TYR A 101 -9.93 13.55 28.49
N GLN A 102 -8.86 14.13 27.92
CA GLN A 102 -7.92 13.40 27.06
C GLN A 102 -7.41 12.12 27.73
N LYS A 103 -6.99 12.17 29.00
CA LYS A 103 -6.43 11.00 29.72
C LYS A 103 -7.45 9.88 29.87
N GLU A 104 -8.71 10.23 30.10
CA GLU A 104 -9.81 9.28 30.17
C GLU A 104 -10.07 8.65 28.80
N PHE A 105 -10.07 9.44 27.72
CA PHE A 105 -10.19 8.91 26.36
C PHE A 105 -9.05 7.98 25.99
N GLU A 106 -7.80 8.30 26.32
CA GLU A 106 -6.63 7.46 26.04
C GLU A 106 -6.76 6.04 26.61
N ILE A 107 -7.49 5.87 27.72
CA ILE A 107 -7.78 4.54 28.30
C ILE A 107 -8.75 3.73 27.41
N HIS A 108 -9.66 4.40 26.70
CA HIS A 108 -10.74 3.75 25.95
C HIS A 108 -10.44 3.60 24.45
N ILE A 109 -9.72 4.55 23.84
CA ILE A 109 -9.49 4.59 22.39
C ILE A 109 -8.00 4.54 22.03
N GLY A 110 -7.13 4.44 23.03
CA GLY A 110 -5.68 4.47 22.84
C GLY A 110 -5.11 5.88 22.72
N THR A 111 -3.79 5.95 22.67
CA THR A 111 -3.06 7.24 22.58
C THR A 111 -2.86 7.69 21.13
N GLU A 112 -2.94 6.75 20.19
CA GLU A 112 -2.61 7.00 18.80
C GLU A 112 -3.52 8.02 18.10
N PRO A 113 -4.86 8.01 18.31
CA PRO A 113 -5.73 9.03 17.72
C PRO A 113 -5.34 10.47 18.11
N PHE A 114 -4.86 10.69 19.33
CA PHE A 114 -4.39 12.01 19.78
C PHE A 114 -3.07 12.41 19.13
N ARG A 115 -2.14 11.46 18.98
CA ARG A 115 -0.87 11.71 18.28
C ARG A 115 -1.10 12.00 16.79
N MET A 116 -2.03 11.29 16.15
CA MET A 116 -2.49 11.55 14.79
C MET A 116 -3.10 12.95 14.65
N ALA A 117 -4.01 13.33 15.54
CA ALA A 117 -4.61 14.66 15.53
C ALA A 117 -3.54 15.76 15.69
N ALA A 118 -2.55 15.56 16.55
CA ALA A 118 -1.44 16.50 16.71
C ALA A 118 -0.59 16.65 15.44
N LEU A 119 -0.23 15.54 14.77
CA LEU A 119 0.51 15.60 13.50
C LEU A 119 -0.32 16.21 12.36
N HIS A 120 -1.62 15.94 12.31
CA HIS A 120 -2.52 16.54 11.33
C HIS A 120 -2.48 18.07 11.44
N LYS A 121 -2.58 18.61 12.67
CA LYS A 121 -2.47 20.05 12.96
C LYS A 121 -1.14 20.66 12.50
N GLU A 122 -0.06 19.88 12.46
CA GLU A 122 1.24 20.34 11.97
C GLU A 122 1.38 20.33 10.43
N SER A 123 0.50 19.63 9.72
CA SER A 123 0.57 19.43 8.27
C SER A 123 -0.52 20.15 7.47
N PHE A 124 -1.44 20.82 8.16
CA PHE A 124 -2.57 21.53 7.57
C PHE A 124 -2.77 22.91 8.19
N HIS A 125 -3.04 23.91 7.34
CA HIS A 125 -3.51 25.23 7.74
C HIS A 125 -4.31 25.86 6.59
N PRO A 126 -5.37 26.66 6.83
CA PRO A 126 -6.16 27.27 5.76
C PRO A 126 -5.36 28.11 4.74
N GLU A 127 -4.17 28.58 5.10
CA GLU A 127 -3.32 29.38 4.19
C GLU A 127 -2.68 28.59 3.03
N ILE A 128 -2.66 27.25 3.11
CA ILE A 128 -2.08 26.37 2.08
C ILE A 128 -3.11 25.79 1.11
N MET A 129 -4.38 26.20 1.18
CA MET A 129 -5.46 25.61 0.38
C MET A 129 -5.23 25.71 -1.13
N GLU A 130 -4.66 26.81 -1.62
CA GLU A 130 -4.34 26.96 -3.04
C GLU A 130 -3.20 26.04 -3.48
N GLU A 131 -2.21 25.81 -2.61
CA GLU A 131 -1.14 24.85 -2.88
C GLU A 131 -1.64 23.40 -2.86
N LEU A 132 -2.55 23.05 -1.95
CA LEU A 132 -3.18 21.72 -1.92
C LEU A 132 -3.96 21.44 -3.21
N LYS A 133 -4.70 22.44 -3.70
CA LYS A 133 -5.40 22.34 -4.99
C LYS A 133 -4.41 22.09 -6.14
N GLN A 134 -3.33 22.87 -6.21
CA GLN A 134 -2.28 22.69 -7.22
C GLN A 134 -1.60 21.32 -7.12
N GLU A 135 -1.28 20.86 -5.91
CA GLU A 135 -0.70 19.53 -5.66
C GLU A 135 -1.62 18.41 -6.16
N ASN A 136 -2.92 18.52 -5.90
CA ASN A 136 -3.93 17.54 -6.35
C ASN A 136 -4.09 17.54 -7.88
N GLU A 137 -4.14 18.72 -8.51
CA GLU A 137 -4.21 18.84 -9.97
C GLU A 137 -2.98 18.20 -10.65
N LEU A 138 -1.78 18.48 -10.14
CA LEU A 138 -0.53 17.91 -10.66
C LEU A 138 -0.47 16.38 -10.45
N SER A 139 -0.86 15.92 -9.26
CA SER A 139 -0.89 14.48 -8.95
C SER A 139 -1.89 13.73 -9.82
N SER A 140 -3.03 14.35 -10.13
CA SER A 140 -4.05 13.78 -11.04
C SER A 140 -3.56 13.76 -12.49
N LYS A 141 -2.87 14.82 -12.93
CA LYS A 141 -2.25 14.87 -14.25
C LYS A 141 -1.23 13.74 -14.46
N TYR A 142 -0.47 13.36 -13.43
CA TYR A 142 0.41 12.19 -13.52
C TYR A 142 -0.39 10.91 -13.84
N SER A 143 -1.47 10.66 -13.11
CA SER A 143 -2.33 9.50 -13.34
C SER A 143 -2.91 9.48 -14.76
N GLU A 144 -3.36 10.63 -15.25
CA GLU A 144 -3.85 10.77 -16.62
C GLU A 144 -2.76 10.47 -17.65
N MET A 145 -1.55 11.00 -17.47
CA MET A 145 -0.43 10.75 -18.38
C MET A 145 -0.07 9.27 -18.45
N ILE A 146 0.08 8.61 -17.30
CA ILE A 146 0.44 7.17 -17.25
C ILE A 146 -0.67 6.30 -17.85
N ALA A 147 -1.94 6.59 -17.54
CA ALA A 147 -3.07 5.84 -18.07
C ALA A 147 -3.20 5.93 -19.60
N ASN A 148 -2.76 7.05 -20.19
CA ASN A 148 -2.84 7.32 -21.62
C ASN A 148 -1.57 6.93 -22.41
N LEU A 149 -0.56 6.36 -21.77
CA LEU A 149 0.62 5.85 -22.48
C LEU A 149 0.22 4.77 -23.48
N LYS A 150 0.83 4.83 -24.67
CA LYS A 150 0.60 3.89 -25.77
C LYS A 150 1.91 3.32 -26.25
N ALA A 151 1.84 2.06 -26.69
CA ALA A 151 2.93 1.33 -27.29
C ALA A 151 2.72 1.21 -28.80
N GLU A 152 3.78 1.46 -29.58
CA GLU A 152 3.81 1.15 -31.01
C GLU A 152 4.29 -0.30 -31.19
N THR A 153 3.42 -1.17 -31.71
CA THR A 153 3.73 -2.57 -32.01
C THR A 153 3.52 -2.85 -33.50
N GLU A 154 3.88 -4.06 -33.95
CA GLU A 154 3.62 -4.51 -35.33
C GLU A 154 2.12 -4.57 -35.66
N GLU A 155 1.27 -4.72 -34.63
CA GLU A 155 -0.20 -4.73 -34.75
C GLU A 155 -0.81 -3.33 -34.74
N GLY A 156 0.02 -2.28 -34.60
CA GLY A 156 -0.39 -0.88 -34.53
C GLY A 156 -0.19 -0.26 -33.15
N VAL A 157 -0.92 0.81 -32.87
CA VAL A 157 -0.82 1.52 -31.59
C VAL A 157 -1.77 0.91 -30.57
N VAL A 158 -1.24 0.37 -29.47
CA VAL A 158 -2.02 -0.27 -28.40
C VAL A 158 -1.82 0.43 -27.06
N PRO A 159 -2.77 0.35 -26.11
CA PRO A 159 -2.56 0.81 -24.74
C PRO A 159 -1.36 0.10 -24.10
N LEU A 160 -0.55 0.81 -23.30
CA LEU A 160 0.64 0.24 -22.66
C LEU A 160 0.31 -0.94 -21.74
N SER A 161 -0.88 -0.98 -21.14
CA SER A 161 -1.32 -2.12 -20.33
C SER A 161 -1.33 -3.46 -21.09
N LYS A 162 -1.47 -3.45 -22.43
CA LYS A 162 -1.49 -4.68 -23.24
C LYS A 162 -0.12 -5.32 -23.42
N ILE A 163 0.98 -4.60 -23.21
CA ILE A 163 2.32 -5.16 -23.44
C ILE A 163 2.88 -5.91 -22.23
N GLY A 164 2.26 -5.75 -21.05
CA GLY A 164 2.71 -6.40 -19.81
C GLY A 164 2.74 -7.93 -19.91
N THR A 165 1.79 -8.54 -20.62
CA THR A 165 1.78 -9.99 -20.84
C THR A 165 3.01 -10.47 -21.62
N HIS A 166 3.39 -9.73 -22.67
CA HIS A 166 4.58 -10.06 -23.48
C HIS A 166 5.89 -9.87 -22.72
N MET A 167 5.97 -8.86 -21.84
CA MET A 167 7.12 -8.67 -20.95
C MET A 167 7.31 -9.84 -19.97
N GLY A 168 6.26 -10.63 -19.75
CA GLY A 168 6.29 -11.85 -18.96
C GLY A 168 6.35 -13.14 -19.80
N SER A 169 6.65 -13.08 -21.10
CA SER A 169 6.73 -14.26 -21.98
C SER A 169 7.85 -15.21 -21.57
N GLU A 170 7.69 -16.51 -21.86
CA GLU A 170 8.78 -17.50 -21.71
C GLU A 170 9.91 -17.25 -22.74
N ASP A 171 9.58 -16.68 -23.90
CA ASP A 171 10.56 -16.30 -24.92
C ASP A 171 11.30 -15.01 -24.53
N ARG A 172 12.61 -15.15 -24.28
CA ARG A 172 13.49 -14.03 -23.93
C ARG A 172 13.55 -12.95 -25.00
N ASN A 173 13.49 -13.32 -26.28
CA ASN A 173 13.52 -12.35 -27.38
C ASN A 173 12.25 -11.51 -27.40
N GLU A 174 11.11 -12.15 -27.12
CA GLU A 174 9.83 -11.45 -26.96
C GLU A 174 9.89 -10.48 -25.77
N ARG A 175 10.38 -10.93 -24.61
CA ARG A 175 10.57 -10.05 -23.45
C ARG A 175 11.44 -8.85 -23.77
N ALA A 176 12.61 -9.06 -24.39
CA ALA A 176 13.52 -7.98 -24.77
C ALA A 176 12.87 -6.98 -25.74
N LYS A 177 12.19 -7.48 -26.78
CA LYS A 177 11.47 -6.66 -27.77
C LYS A 177 10.42 -5.78 -27.08
N TYR A 178 9.56 -6.37 -26.25
CA TYR A 178 8.47 -5.63 -25.61
C TYR A 178 8.94 -4.74 -24.45
N ALA A 179 10.04 -5.08 -23.78
CA ALA A 179 10.70 -4.19 -22.83
C ALA A 179 11.25 -2.92 -23.52
N ALA A 180 11.87 -3.05 -24.70
CA ALA A 180 12.32 -1.89 -25.47
C ALA A 180 11.15 -1.00 -25.96
N ILE A 181 10.04 -1.61 -26.39
CA ILE A 181 8.81 -0.90 -26.74
C ILE A 181 8.24 -0.15 -25.52
N TRP A 182 8.22 -0.82 -24.36
CA TRP A 182 7.79 -0.22 -23.09
C TRP A 182 8.65 0.99 -22.72
N GLU A 183 9.98 0.85 -22.78
CA GLU A 183 10.92 1.94 -22.49
C GLU A 183 10.76 3.10 -23.47
N LYS A 184 10.57 2.85 -24.76
CA LYS A 184 10.32 3.89 -25.77
C LYS A 184 9.05 4.68 -25.45
N SER A 185 8.00 3.99 -25.00
CA SER A 185 6.73 4.62 -24.63
C SER A 185 6.91 5.57 -23.44
N PHE A 186 7.62 5.13 -22.39
CA PHE A 186 7.94 5.98 -21.24
C PHE A 186 8.90 7.12 -21.59
N ALA A 187 9.92 6.86 -22.42
CA ALA A 187 10.83 7.88 -22.91
C ALA A 187 10.10 9.03 -23.62
N SER A 188 9.04 8.72 -24.37
CA SER A 188 8.22 9.73 -25.06
C SER A 188 7.52 10.71 -24.11
N ALA A 189 7.23 10.29 -22.88
CA ALA A 189 6.63 11.13 -21.84
C ALA A 189 7.66 11.67 -20.83
N GLY A 190 8.94 11.29 -20.93
CA GLY A 190 9.94 11.52 -19.89
C GLY A 190 10.17 13.00 -19.56
N GLU A 191 10.21 13.89 -20.55
CA GLU A 191 10.40 15.32 -20.32
C GLU A 191 9.17 15.97 -19.63
N GLU A 192 7.96 15.55 -20.01
CA GLU A 192 6.75 16.04 -19.36
C GLU A 192 6.63 15.51 -17.91
N LEU A 193 7.07 14.27 -17.67
CA LEU A 193 7.17 13.71 -16.32
C LEU A 193 8.20 14.48 -15.46
N ASP A 194 9.32 14.91 -16.05
CA ASP A 194 10.32 15.76 -15.37
C ASP A 194 9.71 17.11 -14.94
N ASP A 195 9.03 17.82 -15.86
CA ASP A 195 8.36 19.10 -15.58
C ASP A 195 7.30 18.92 -14.50
N LEU A 196 6.48 17.88 -14.62
CA LEU A 196 5.41 17.60 -13.68
C LEU A 196 5.95 17.38 -12.26
N TYR A 197 7.02 16.56 -12.14
CA TYR A 197 7.62 16.31 -10.84
C TYR A 197 8.32 17.55 -10.28
N ASP A 198 8.96 18.37 -11.12
CA ASP A 198 9.53 19.64 -10.66
C ASP A 198 8.47 20.56 -10.07
N ARG A 199 7.33 20.72 -10.75
CA ARG A 199 6.22 21.52 -10.26
C ARG A 199 5.64 20.97 -8.96
N LEU A 200 5.55 19.65 -8.81
CA LEU A 200 5.17 18.99 -7.56
C LEU A 200 6.14 19.33 -6.43
N VAL A 201 7.45 19.20 -6.65
CA VAL A 201 8.48 19.54 -5.66
C VAL A 201 8.39 21.02 -5.26
N LYS A 202 8.18 21.93 -6.23
CA LYS A 202 8.05 23.37 -5.94
C LYS A 202 6.79 23.72 -5.16
N VAL A 203 5.63 23.11 -5.45
CA VAL A 203 4.41 23.37 -4.67
C VAL A 203 4.54 22.82 -3.26
N ARG A 204 5.10 21.62 -3.12
CA ARG A 204 5.38 20.98 -1.83
C ARG A 204 6.37 21.78 -0.96
N ASP A 205 7.40 22.35 -1.56
CA ASP A 205 8.31 23.30 -0.88
C ASP A 205 7.59 24.58 -0.42
N ARG A 206 6.68 25.13 -1.22
CA ARG A 206 5.84 26.28 -0.79
C ARG A 206 4.94 25.92 0.39
N ILE A 207 4.33 24.73 0.39
CA ILE A 207 3.54 24.22 1.51
C ILE A 207 4.39 24.18 2.78
N ALA A 208 5.57 23.57 2.72
CA ALA A 208 6.46 23.47 3.87
C ALA A 208 6.82 24.85 4.44
N LYS A 209 7.18 25.80 3.59
CA LYS A 209 7.54 27.16 4.00
C LYS A 209 6.37 27.91 4.65
N LYS A 210 5.16 27.80 4.11
CA LYS A 210 3.96 28.41 4.69
C LYS A 210 3.67 27.85 6.09
N LEU A 211 3.76 26.52 6.24
CA LEU A 211 3.61 25.84 7.52
C LEU A 211 4.80 26.04 8.49
N GLY A 212 5.80 26.85 8.13
CA GLY A 212 6.98 27.10 8.97
C GLY A 212 7.93 25.90 9.13
N LYS A 213 7.84 24.90 8.25
CA LYS A 213 8.70 23.70 8.24
C LYS A 213 9.96 23.92 7.41
N LYS A 214 11.04 23.19 7.73
CA LYS A 214 12.34 23.35 7.05
C LYS A 214 12.34 22.81 5.63
N SER A 215 11.62 21.71 5.42
CA SER A 215 11.50 21.03 4.14
C SER A 215 10.16 20.30 4.05
N PHE A 216 9.79 19.88 2.85
CA PHE A 216 8.58 19.07 2.70
C PHE A 216 8.73 17.67 3.31
N THR A 217 9.95 17.22 3.62
CA THR A 217 10.16 15.97 4.38
C THR A 217 9.45 16.02 5.74
N GLU A 218 9.53 17.13 6.47
CA GLU A 218 8.83 17.27 7.76
C GLU A 218 7.31 17.21 7.58
N VAL A 219 6.77 17.90 6.57
CA VAL A 219 5.34 17.89 6.25
C VAL A 219 4.88 16.48 5.84
N GLY A 220 5.65 15.82 4.97
CA GLY A 220 5.37 14.47 4.49
C GLY A 220 5.31 13.45 5.61
N TYR A 221 6.23 13.52 6.57
CA TYR A 221 6.22 12.64 7.76
C TYR A 221 4.98 12.88 8.64
N CYS A 222 4.56 14.13 8.82
CA CYS A 222 3.32 14.45 9.52
C CYS A 222 2.08 13.90 8.76
N ARG A 223 2.03 14.08 7.43
CA ARG A 223 0.93 13.58 6.59
C ARG A 223 0.84 12.05 6.57
N MET A 224 1.97 11.35 6.66
CA MET A 224 2.02 9.90 6.78
C MET A 224 1.73 9.40 8.21
N GLY A 225 1.43 10.30 9.16
CA GLY A 225 1.08 9.90 10.53
C GLY A 225 2.23 9.26 11.31
N ARG A 226 3.47 9.71 11.11
CA ARG A 226 4.65 9.08 11.75
C ARG A 226 4.82 9.51 13.20
N THR A 227 4.21 8.75 14.11
CA THR A 227 4.21 9.01 15.55
C THR A 227 5.23 8.21 16.34
N SER A 228 5.65 7.06 15.81
CA SER A 228 6.41 6.06 16.57
C SER A 228 7.87 5.92 16.14
N TYR A 229 8.24 6.50 14.99
CA TYR A 229 9.62 6.52 14.51
C TYR A 229 9.98 7.87 13.89
N THR A 230 11.28 8.13 13.87
CA THR A 230 11.86 9.39 13.43
C THR A 230 12.60 9.19 12.11
N ARG A 231 12.94 10.30 11.45
CA ARG A 231 13.86 10.30 10.31
C ARG A 231 15.18 9.58 10.63
N LYS A 232 15.70 9.72 11.85
CA LYS A 232 16.95 9.04 12.26
C LYS A 232 16.80 7.52 12.24
N ASP A 233 15.64 7.02 12.66
CA ASP A 233 15.35 5.58 12.64
C ASP A 233 15.32 5.06 11.20
N ILE A 234 14.66 5.79 10.29
CA ILE A 234 14.64 5.44 8.86
C ILE A 234 16.05 5.45 8.24
N VAL A 235 16.85 6.49 8.51
CA VAL A 235 18.24 6.55 8.01
C VAL A 235 19.05 5.35 8.51
N SER A 236 18.96 5.02 9.79
CA SER A 236 19.65 3.85 10.36
C SER A 236 19.17 2.54 9.72
N PHE A 237 17.87 2.39 9.53
CA PHE A 237 17.27 1.25 8.87
C PHE A 237 17.77 1.09 7.43
N ARG A 238 17.78 2.17 6.65
CA ARG A 238 18.28 2.18 5.25
C ARG A 238 19.74 1.73 5.16
N GLU A 239 20.59 2.13 6.10
CA GLU A 239 21.99 1.69 6.15
C GLU A 239 22.12 0.20 6.46
N GLU A 240 21.33 -0.34 7.40
CA GLU A 240 21.34 -1.79 7.66
C GLU A 240 20.78 -2.60 6.49
N VAL A 241 19.82 -2.07 5.73
CA VAL A 241 19.36 -2.68 4.48
C VAL A 241 20.50 -2.74 3.44
N LYS A 242 21.23 -1.64 3.23
CA LYS A 242 22.41 -1.60 2.32
C LYS A 242 23.47 -2.62 2.72
N LYS A 243 23.73 -2.74 4.02
CA LYS A 243 24.79 -3.59 4.57
C LYS A 243 24.43 -5.08 4.54
N ASN A 244 23.19 -5.45 4.87
CA ASN A 244 22.83 -6.84 5.11
C ASN A 244 21.93 -7.44 4.02
N LEU A 245 20.92 -6.71 3.51
CA LEU A 245 19.95 -7.28 2.55
C LEU A 245 20.38 -7.13 1.10
N VAL A 246 21.02 -6.02 0.72
CA VAL A 246 21.51 -5.81 -0.66
C VAL A 246 22.44 -6.93 -1.12
N PRO A 247 23.42 -7.40 -0.32
CA PRO A 247 24.27 -8.52 -0.72
C PRO A 247 23.50 -9.84 -0.94
N VAL A 248 22.45 -10.10 -0.15
CA VAL A 248 21.62 -11.31 -0.30
C VAL A 248 20.81 -11.22 -1.59
N ALA A 249 20.16 -10.09 -1.85
CA ALA A 249 19.43 -9.85 -3.09
C ALA A 249 20.36 -9.97 -4.32
N GLN A 250 21.57 -9.41 -4.26
CA GLN A 250 22.55 -9.54 -5.34
C GLN A 250 22.93 -11.01 -5.61
N ARG A 251 23.14 -11.82 -4.56
CA ARG A 251 23.40 -13.26 -4.72
C ARG A 251 22.21 -13.97 -5.37
N LEU A 252 20.99 -13.60 -5.03
CA LEU A 252 19.77 -14.18 -5.61
C LEU A 252 19.66 -13.93 -7.11
N PHE A 253 19.87 -12.68 -7.55
CA PHE A 253 19.85 -12.36 -8.97
C PHE A 253 21.03 -12.98 -9.73
N GLU A 254 22.21 -13.10 -9.12
CA GLU A 254 23.33 -13.83 -9.74
C GLU A 254 23.02 -15.32 -9.92
N LYS A 255 22.38 -15.96 -8.93
CA LYS A 255 21.92 -17.34 -9.07
C LYS A 255 20.84 -17.48 -10.15
N GLN A 256 19.93 -16.52 -10.25
CA GLN A 256 18.91 -16.51 -11.31
C GLN A 256 19.56 -16.39 -12.68
N ARG A 257 20.60 -15.55 -12.82
CA ARG A 257 21.40 -15.45 -14.04
C ARG A 257 22.01 -16.79 -14.45
N GLN A 258 22.60 -17.50 -13.48
CA GLN A 258 23.19 -18.84 -13.68
C GLN A 258 22.13 -19.87 -14.08
N ALA A 259 21.00 -19.90 -13.37
CA ALA A 259 19.86 -20.78 -13.64
C ALA A 259 19.26 -20.59 -15.05
N LEU A 260 19.16 -19.33 -15.50
CA LEU A 260 18.68 -19.01 -16.84
C LEU A 260 19.74 -19.23 -17.93
N GLY A 261 20.99 -19.50 -17.56
CA GLY A 261 22.10 -19.72 -18.51
C GLY A 261 22.44 -18.49 -19.36
N VAL A 262 22.17 -17.28 -18.86
CA VAL A 262 22.38 -16.03 -19.61
C VAL A 262 23.69 -15.35 -19.20
N GLU A 263 24.38 -14.72 -20.15
CA GLU A 263 25.60 -13.97 -19.86
C GLU A 263 25.32 -12.74 -18.98
N VAL A 264 24.26 -12.01 -19.30
CA VAL A 264 23.79 -10.82 -18.56
C VAL A 264 22.32 -11.03 -18.20
N LEU A 265 21.98 -10.85 -16.92
CA LEU A 265 20.59 -10.76 -16.46
C LEU A 265 20.14 -9.31 -16.62
N TYR A 266 19.31 -9.03 -17.63
CA TYR A 266 18.75 -7.71 -17.84
C TYR A 266 17.46 -7.53 -17.05
N HIS A 267 17.00 -6.28 -16.91
CA HIS A 267 15.76 -5.92 -16.20
C HIS A 267 14.51 -6.71 -16.64
N TYR A 268 14.45 -7.17 -17.89
CA TYR A 268 13.35 -8.00 -18.41
C TYR A 268 13.49 -9.51 -18.10
N ASP A 269 14.56 -9.92 -17.42
CA ASP A 269 14.78 -11.28 -16.94
C ASP A 269 14.52 -11.41 -15.42
N GLU A 270 14.35 -10.29 -14.69
CA GLU A 270 14.27 -10.27 -13.21
C GLU A 270 13.03 -11.00 -12.65
N ASP A 271 11.86 -10.91 -13.30
CA ASP A 271 10.59 -11.48 -12.81
C ASP A 271 10.20 -12.82 -13.48
N ILE A 272 11.18 -13.62 -13.89
CA ILE A 272 10.98 -14.90 -14.59
C ILE A 272 11.26 -16.09 -13.66
N PHE A 273 10.41 -17.11 -13.76
CA PHE A 273 10.55 -18.39 -13.05
C PHE A 273 11.64 -19.25 -13.70
N ALA A 274 12.33 -20.06 -12.90
CA ALA A 274 13.28 -21.04 -13.42
C ALA A 274 12.56 -21.98 -14.41
N GLY A 275 13.13 -22.16 -15.61
CA GLY A 275 12.49 -22.93 -16.70
C GLY A 275 11.34 -22.23 -17.43
N GLY A 276 11.04 -20.96 -17.11
CA GLY A 276 10.04 -20.14 -17.81
C GLY A 276 8.59 -20.37 -17.37
N LYS A 277 8.24 -21.57 -16.91
CA LYS A 277 6.87 -21.94 -16.54
C LYS A 277 6.38 -21.17 -15.30
N LYS A 278 5.39 -20.32 -15.48
CA LYS A 278 4.70 -19.59 -14.40
C LYS A 278 3.72 -20.52 -13.67
N PRO A 279 3.72 -20.57 -12.33
CA PRO A 279 2.66 -21.20 -11.56
C PRO A 279 1.29 -20.66 -11.98
N GLN A 280 0.31 -21.54 -12.06
CA GLN A 280 -1.05 -21.24 -12.52
C GLN A 280 -2.02 -21.44 -11.36
N PRO A 281 -2.44 -20.34 -10.70
CA PRO A 281 -3.50 -20.42 -9.70
C PRO A 281 -4.82 -20.91 -10.28
N THR A 282 -5.72 -21.35 -9.40
CA THR A 282 -7.08 -21.73 -9.80
C THR A 282 -7.90 -20.50 -10.22
N GLN A 283 -8.86 -20.70 -11.12
CA GLN A 283 -9.83 -19.65 -11.47
C GLN A 283 -10.92 -19.48 -10.40
N ASN A 284 -11.19 -20.52 -9.62
CA ASN A 284 -12.23 -20.54 -8.57
C ASN A 284 -11.69 -20.04 -7.22
N ILE A 285 -10.99 -18.90 -7.25
CA ILE A 285 -10.24 -18.39 -6.09
C ILE A 285 -11.10 -18.26 -4.83
N LEU A 286 -12.38 -17.90 -4.96
CA LEU A 286 -13.34 -17.78 -3.85
C LEU A 286 -13.61 -19.11 -3.13
N GLU A 287 -13.83 -20.18 -3.88
CA GLU A 287 -14.12 -21.50 -3.30
C GLU A 287 -12.86 -22.11 -2.68
N ASP A 288 -11.70 -21.88 -3.31
CA ASP A 288 -10.43 -22.42 -2.83
C ASP A 288 -9.90 -21.67 -1.61
N PHE A 289 -10.00 -20.33 -1.57
CA PHE A 289 -9.69 -19.58 -0.35
C PHE A 289 -10.66 -19.85 0.79
N GLN A 290 -11.88 -20.31 0.51
CA GLN A 290 -12.76 -20.78 1.58
C GLN A 290 -12.14 -21.99 2.31
N LYS A 291 -11.42 -22.88 1.60
CA LYS A 291 -10.69 -24.00 2.22
C LYS A 291 -9.48 -23.48 3.00
N VAL A 292 -8.71 -22.56 2.42
CA VAL A 292 -7.58 -21.88 3.09
C VAL A 292 -8.04 -21.29 4.42
N TYR A 293 -9.04 -20.41 4.42
CA TYR A 293 -9.50 -19.73 5.63
C TYR A 293 -10.24 -20.63 6.63
N ARG A 294 -10.81 -21.75 6.18
CA ARG A 294 -11.33 -22.78 7.11
C ARG A 294 -10.22 -23.45 7.91
N GLU A 295 -9.08 -23.72 7.29
CA GLU A 295 -7.95 -24.39 7.94
C GLU A 295 -6.99 -23.44 8.64
N LEU A 296 -6.93 -22.18 8.22
CA LEU A 296 -6.04 -21.17 8.78
C LEU A 296 -6.46 -20.79 10.20
N SER A 297 -7.73 -20.45 10.44
CA SER A 297 -8.23 -20.23 11.81
C SER A 297 -9.76 -20.20 11.92
N PRO A 298 -10.32 -20.44 13.12
CA PRO A 298 -11.75 -20.26 13.36
C PRO A 298 -12.26 -18.85 13.02
N GLU A 299 -11.49 -17.82 13.35
CA GLU A 299 -11.88 -16.42 13.14
C GLU A 299 -11.91 -16.08 11.64
N THR A 300 -10.92 -16.53 10.87
CA THR A 300 -10.89 -16.29 9.42
C THR A 300 -11.95 -17.08 8.67
N ARG A 301 -12.29 -18.29 9.14
CA ARG A 301 -13.44 -19.03 8.64
C ARG A 301 -14.73 -18.21 8.73
N VAL A 302 -15.03 -17.64 9.89
CA VAL A 302 -16.25 -16.86 10.10
C VAL A 302 -16.26 -15.63 9.22
N TYR A 303 -15.14 -14.88 9.19
CA TYR A 303 -14.93 -13.75 8.30
C TYR A 303 -15.24 -14.09 6.84
N TYR A 304 -14.58 -15.11 6.31
CA TYR A 304 -14.65 -15.42 4.90
C TYR A 304 -16.00 -16.03 4.50
N GLU A 305 -16.63 -16.83 5.35
CA GLU A 305 -17.98 -17.33 5.13
C GLU A 305 -19.02 -16.20 5.10
N GLU A 306 -18.90 -15.18 5.97
CA GLU A 306 -19.78 -14.01 5.94
C GLU A 306 -19.54 -13.14 4.70
N LEU A 307 -18.27 -12.93 4.32
CA LEU A 307 -17.88 -12.23 3.08
C LEU A 307 -18.54 -12.88 1.85
N LEU A 308 -18.45 -14.21 1.74
CA LEU A 308 -19.05 -14.98 0.66
C LEU A 308 -20.59 -14.91 0.68
N LYS A 309 -21.20 -15.10 1.85
CA LYS A 309 -22.66 -15.10 2.00
C LYS A 309 -23.29 -13.74 1.67
N CYS A 310 -22.60 -12.65 1.98
CA CYS A 310 -23.08 -11.29 1.75
C CYS A 310 -22.59 -10.70 0.43
N GLU A 311 -21.74 -11.41 -0.32
CA GLU A 311 -21.22 -10.96 -1.62
C GLU A 311 -20.54 -9.57 -1.54
N PHE A 312 -19.81 -9.30 -0.46
CA PHE A 312 -19.02 -8.07 -0.30
C PHE A 312 -17.66 -8.20 -1.01
N PHE A 313 -17.70 -8.56 -2.29
CA PHE A 313 -16.52 -8.65 -3.13
C PHE A 313 -16.89 -8.43 -4.60
N ASP A 314 -15.93 -8.02 -5.43
CA ASP A 314 -16.07 -7.97 -6.88
C ASP A 314 -14.75 -8.36 -7.56
N LEU A 315 -14.68 -9.59 -8.11
CA LEU A 315 -13.44 -10.15 -8.67
C LEU A 315 -13.45 -10.29 -10.20
N SER A 316 -14.63 -10.51 -10.80
CA SER A 316 -14.73 -10.85 -12.22
C SER A 316 -14.31 -9.68 -13.13
N MET A 317 -13.58 -10.00 -14.20
CA MET A 317 -13.21 -9.05 -15.25
C MET A 317 -14.40 -8.83 -16.22
N ARG A 318 -14.75 -7.57 -16.48
CA ARG A 318 -15.84 -7.20 -17.40
C ARG A 318 -15.60 -5.80 -18.00
N PRO A 319 -16.19 -5.47 -19.16
CA PRO A 319 -16.13 -4.12 -19.71
C PRO A 319 -16.60 -3.08 -18.68
N GLY A 320 -15.88 -1.94 -18.61
CA GLY A 320 -16.20 -0.86 -17.67
C GLY A 320 -15.59 -1.00 -16.28
N LYS A 321 -15.15 -2.20 -15.86
CA LYS A 321 -14.44 -2.35 -14.58
C LYS A 321 -13.01 -1.81 -14.67
N ILE A 322 -12.55 -1.13 -13.61
CA ILE A 322 -11.15 -0.67 -13.54
C ILE A 322 -10.19 -1.84 -13.26
N MET A 323 -8.94 -1.73 -13.71
CA MET A 323 -7.87 -2.64 -13.30
C MET A 323 -7.33 -2.23 -11.92
N GLY A 324 -7.09 -3.18 -11.03
CA GLY A 324 -6.51 -2.94 -9.71
C GLY A 324 -7.12 -3.83 -8.63
N ALA A 325 -6.76 -3.55 -7.38
CA ALA A 325 -7.28 -4.21 -6.20
C ALA A 325 -7.32 -3.23 -5.03
N TYR A 326 -8.25 -3.43 -4.10
CA TYR A 326 -8.31 -2.73 -2.81
C TYR A 326 -9.28 -3.43 -1.86
N SER A 327 -9.18 -3.09 -0.57
CA SER A 327 -10.11 -3.49 0.48
C SER A 327 -10.58 -2.26 1.28
N ASN A 328 -11.88 -1.96 1.21
CA ASN A 328 -12.48 -0.82 1.94
C ASN A 328 -13.55 -1.29 2.94
N TYR A 329 -13.73 -0.56 4.04
CA TYR A 329 -14.73 -0.91 5.07
C TYR A 329 -16.06 -0.19 4.86
N VAL A 330 -17.16 -0.94 4.78
CA VAL A 330 -18.52 -0.40 4.69
C VAL A 330 -19.10 -0.26 6.10
N ALA A 331 -18.77 0.84 6.77
CA ALA A 331 -18.90 1.00 8.22
C ALA A 331 -20.29 0.67 8.80
N GLN A 332 -21.37 1.22 8.23
CA GLN A 332 -22.73 0.97 8.73
C GLN A 332 -23.21 -0.48 8.55
N TYR A 333 -22.55 -1.26 7.68
CA TYR A 333 -22.85 -2.66 7.43
C TYR A 333 -21.87 -3.61 8.12
N HIS A 334 -20.85 -3.07 8.78
CA HIS A 334 -19.83 -3.82 9.50
C HIS A 334 -19.10 -4.87 8.67
N MET A 335 -18.92 -4.61 7.37
CA MET A 335 -18.34 -5.55 6.42
C MET A 335 -17.24 -4.87 5.59
N PRO A 336 -16.07 -5.51 5.42
CA PRO A 336 -15.13 -5.12 4.37
C PRO A 336 -15.70 -5.44 2.99
N PHE A 337 -15.27 -4.71 1.97
CA PHE A 337 -15.53 -4.96 0.57
C PHE A 337 -14.20 -5.21 -0.16
N ILE A 338 -14.08 -6.39 -0.79
CA ILE A 338 -12.86 -6.80 -1.49
C ILE A 338 -13.03 -6.59 -3.00
N PHE A 339 -12.24 -5.69 -3.58
CA PHE A 339 -12.20 -5.47 -5.02
C PHE A 339 -10.91 -6.00 -5.60
N GLU A 340 -10.99 -6.75 -6.69
CA GLU A 340 -9.83 -7.10 -7.50
C GLU A 340 -10.26 -7.32 -8.95
N THR A 341 -9.40 -7.00 -9.92
CA THR A 341 -9.52 -7.58 -11.26
C THR A 341 -8.73 -8.88 -11.30
N TYR A 342 -9.35 -9.95 -10.79
CA TYR A 342 -8.68 -11.22 -10.65
C TYR A 342 -8.55 -11.91 -12.00
N HIS A 343 -7.33 -12.32 -12.34
CA HIS A 343 -7.05 -13.17 -13.49
C HIS A 343 -5.96 -14.14 -13.04
N ALA A 344 -6.27 -15.44 -12.98
CA ALA A 344 -5.49 -16.46 -12.27
C ALA A 344 -4.00 -16.48 -12.66
N THR A 345 -3.24 -15.63 -11.99
CA THR A 345 -1.82 -15.36 -12.17
C THR A 345 -1.23 -15.30 -10.78
N THR A 346 0.05 -15.61 -10.64
CA THR A 346 0.72 -15.55 -9.34
C THR A 346 0.59 -14.19 -8.65
N GLY A 347 0.61 -13.10 -9.44
CA GLY A 347 0.34 -11.75 -8.97
C GLY A 347 -1.08 -11.61 -8.39
N ALA A 348 -2.10 -12.08 -9.10
CA ALA A 348 -3.49 -12.04 -8.63
C ALA A 348 -3.70 -12.90 -7.38
N LEU A 349 -3.07 -14.09 -7.28
CA LEU A 349 -3.13 -14.90 -6.05
C LEU A 349 -2.57 -14.14 -4.85
N LYS A 350 -1.39 -13.54 -5.01
CA LYS A 350 -0.73 -12.72 -3.98
C LYS A 350 -1.59 -11.52 -3.59
N THR A 351 -2.11 -10.79 -4.57
CA THR A 351 -3.00 -9.64 -4.37
C THR A 351 -4.30 -10.04 -3.67
N PHE A 352 -4.90 -11.19 -4.01
CA PHE A 352 -6.10 -11.65 -3.33
C PHE A 352 -5.86 -11.91 -1.84
N ALA A 353 -4.75 -12.56 -1.49
CA ALA A 353 -4.34 -12.75 -0.10
C ALA A 353 -4.07 -11.42 0.62
N HIS A 354 -3.44 -10.46 -0.08
CA HIS A 354 -3.18 -9.11 0.41
C HIS A 354 -4.47 -8.38 0.80
N GLU A 355 -5.42 -8.26 -0.12
CA GLU A 355 -6.67 -7.55 0.13
C GLU A 355 -7.55 -8.25 1.17
N THR A 356 -7.57 -9.59 1.16
CA THR A 356 -8.33 -10.33 2.16
C THR A 356 -7.71 -10.24 3.56
N GLY A 357 -6.40 -9.94 3.68
CA GLY A 357 -5.74 -9.55 4.92
C GLY A 357 -6.21 -8.20 5.47
N HIS A 358 -6.27 -7.15 4.62
CA HIS A 358 -6.89 -5.86 5.00
C HIS A 358 -8.37 -6.03 5.39
N GLY A 359 -9.10 -6.85 4.64
CA GLY A 359 -10.49 -7.16 4.94
C GLY A 359 -10.64 -7.87 6.28
N PHE A 360 -9.75 -8.82 6.59
CA PHE A 360 -9.77 -9.51 7.87
C PHE A 360 -9.51 -8.55 9.04
N HIS A 361 -8.55 -7.63 8.93
CA HIS A 361 -8.36 -6.56 9.93
C HIS A 361 -9.64 -5.72 10.12
N SER A 362 -10.21 -5.21 9.03
CA SER A 362 -11.44 -4.41 9.10
C SER A 362 -12.60 -5.18 9.73
N TYR A 363 -12.66 -6.49 9.48
CA TYR A 363 -13.66 -7.38 10.03
C TYR A 363 -13.43 -7.67 11.52
N THR A 364 -12.19 -7.85 11.99
CA THR A 364 -11.92 -8.05 13.42
C THR A 364 -12.20 -6.79 14.23
N LYS A 365 -12.05 -5.61 13.62
CA LYS A 365 -12.40 -4.30 14.18
C LYS A 365 -13.88 -3.96 14.18
N ARG A 366 -14.73 -4.82 13.61
CA ARG A 366 -16.16 -4.54 13.48
C ARG A 366 -16.84 -4.39 14.84
N GLY A 367 -17.62 -3.33 14.99
CA GLY A 367 -18.41 -3.08 16.20
C GLY A 367 -17.60 -2.55 17.39
N GLU A 368 -16.29 -2.34 17.26
CA GLU A 368 -15.54 -1.53 18.23
C GLU A 368 -16.09 -0.09 18.22
N PRO A 369 -16.22 0.57 19.39
CA PRO A 369 -16.58 1.98 19.43
C PRO A 369 -15.43 2.81 18.84
N PHE A 370 -15.74 3.91 18.14
CA PHE A 370 -14.77 4.82 17.54
C PHE A 370 -14.04 4.21 16.34
N SER A 371 -14.71 4.16 15.19
CA SER A 371 -14.17 3.71 13.90
C SER A 371 -12.81 4.33 13.54
N PHE A 372 -12.51 5.55 14.00
CA PHE A 372 -11.18 6.16 13.81
C PHE A 372 -10.07 5.60 14.70
N SER A 373 -10.39 4.98 15.83
CA SER A 373 -9.42 4.16 16.58
C SER A 373 -9.10 2.85 15.86
N GLY A 374 -9.86 2.50 14.82
CA GLY A 374 -9.52 1.47 13.83
C GLY A 374 -8.75 2.00 12.62
N ALA A 375 -8.59 3.33 12.48
CA ALA A 375 -7.74 3.92 11.46
C ALA A 375 -6.27 3.73 11.88
N CYS A 376 -5.62 2.74 11.29
CA CYS A 376 -4.20 2.46 11.52
C CYS A 376 -3.34 3.28 10.55
N SER A 377 -2.12 3.59 10.97
CA SER A 377 -1.09 4.09 10.08
C SER A 377 -0.83 3.09 8.96
N SER A 378 -0.45 3.59 7.78
CA SER A 378 -0.31 2.76 6.59
C SER A 378 0.77 1.68 6.75
N ASP A 379 1.82 1.95 7.51
CA ASP A 379 2.85 0.96 7.88
C ASP A 379 2.27 -0.28 8.59
N LEU A 380 1.32 -0.13 9.52
CA LEU A 380 0.62 -1.22 10.18
C LEU A 380 -0.39 -1.87 9.24
N ALA A 381 -1.11 -1.06 8.45
CA ALA A 381 -2.07 -1.56 7.47
C ALA A 381 -1.42 -2.60 6.55
N GLU A 382 -0.22 -2.28 6.05
CA GLU A 382 0.53 -3.16 5.15
C GLU A 382 1.07 -4.42 5.84
N ILE A 383 1.24 -4.44 7.17
CA ILE A 383 1.55 -5.70 7.89
C ILE A 383 0.33 -6.64 7.83
N HIS A 384 -0.89 -6.10 7.91
CA HIS A 384 -2.11 -6.92 7.87
C HIS A 384 -2.20 -7.68 6.56
N SER A 385 -1.95 -6.99 5.46
CA SER A 385 -2.04 -7.53 4.11
C SER A 385 -0.83 -8.36 3.74
N MET A 386 0.40 -7.84 3.83
CA MET A 386 1.62 -8.59 3.50
C MET A 386 1.84 -9.79 4.42
N GLY A 387 1.50 -9.68 5.71
CA GLY A 387 1.55 -10.82 6.61
C GLY A 387 0.63 -11.96 6.16
N MET A 388 -0.58 -11.63 5.68
CA MET A 388 -1.52 -12.61 5.14
C MET A 388 -0.99 -13.29 3.87
N GLU A 389 -0.23 -12.58 3.02
CA GLU A 389 0.39 -13.18 1.83
C GLU A 389 1.33 -14.37 2.16
N PHE A 390 1.95 -14.36 3.35
CA PHE A 390 2.80 -15.44 3.83
C PHE A 390 2.05 -16.45 4.70
N LEU A 391 1.11 -16.02 5.55
CA LEU A 391 0.35 -16.92 6.42
C LEU A 391 -0.53 -17.93 5.64
N VAL A 392 -0.83 -17.65 4.38
CA VAL A 392 -1.53 -18.61 3.49
C VAL A 392 -0.61 -19.68 2.89
N TRP A 393 0.72 -19.56 3.01
CA TRP A 393 1.69 -20.48 2.39
C TRP A 393 1.47 -21.96 2.74
N PRO A 394 1.21 -22.34 4.00
CA PRO A 394 0.94 -23.73 4.37
C PRO A 394 -0.28 -24.35 3.65
N TYR A 395 -1.12 -23.51 3.05
CA TYR A 395 -2.40 -23.89 2.44
C TYR A 395 -2.42 -23.72 0.91
N LEU A 396 -1.27 -23.40 0.28
CA LEU A 396 -1.19 -23.15 -1.16
C LEU A 396 -1.64 -24.33 -2.03
N LYS A 397 -1.63 -25.56 -1.49
CA LYS A 397 -2.18 -26.77 -2.12
C LYS A 397 -3.65 -26.64 -2.56
N TYR A 398 -4.40 -25.69 -1.99
CA TYR A 398 -5.79 -25.44 -2.39
C TYR A 398 -5.92 -24.55 -3.62
N VAL A 399 -4.90 -23.75 -3.91
CA VAL A 399 -4.96 -22.67 -4.93
C VAL A 399 -3.90 -22.82 -6.02
N LEU A 400 -2.93 -23.72 -5.84
CA LEU A 400 -1.86 -24.04 -6.77
C LEU A 400 -1.68 -25.56 -6.87
N PRO A 401 -1.29 -26.08 -8.06
CA PRO A 401 -0.76 -27.44 -8.18
C PRO A 401 0.46 -27.64 -7.28
N GLU A 402 0.55 -28.80 -6.64
CA GLU A 402 1.57 -29.11 -5.62
C GLU A 402 3.00 -28.94 -6.17
N GLU A 403 3.22 -29.34 -7.42
CA GLU A 403 4.51 -29.22 -8.11
C GLU A 403 4.93 -27.78 -8.43
N GLU A 404 4.01 -26.81 -8.37
CA GLU A 404 4.27 -25.40 -8.66
C GLU A 404 4.47 -24.54 -7.40
N ILE A 405 4.11 -25.05 -6.21
CA ILE A 405 4.16 -24.33 -4.93
C ILE A 405 5.58 -23.84 -4.63
N ALA A 406 6.60 -24.70 -4.77
CA ALA A 406 7.98 -24.34 -4.45
C ALA A 406 8.48 -23.18 -5.33
N SER A 407 8.09 -23.17 -6.61
CA SER A 407 8.42 -22.10 -7.57
C SER A 407 7.71 -20.79 -7.23
N TYR A 408 6.44 -20.85 -6.82
CA TYR A 408 5.71 -19.70 -6.31
C TYR A 408 6.35 -19.11 -5.05
N CYS A 409 6.63 -19.93 -4.03
CA CYS A 409 7.24 -19.48 -2.78
C CYS A 409 8.62 -18.84 -3.04
N TYR A 410 9.42 -19.41 -3.93
CA TYR A 410 10.71 -18.87 -4.31
C TYR A 410 10.59 -17.46 -4.93
N ILE A 411 9.76 -17.29 -5.97
CA ILE A 411 9.64 -15.98 -6.62
C ILE A 411 9.04 -14.95 -5.66
N HIS A 412 8.09 -15.37 -4.84
CA HIS A 412 7.40 -14.49 -3.91
C HIS A 412 8.37 -13.98 -2.85
N LEU A 413 9.16 -14.87 -2.24
CA LEU A 413 10.21 -14.49 -1.28
C LEU A 413 11.28 -13.60 -1.91
N LYS A 414 11.74 -13.95 -3.12
CA LYS A 414 12.76 -13.16 -3.85
C LYS A 414 12.25 -11.75 -4.13
N ASN A 415 11.00 -11.62 -4.57
CA ASN A 415 10.40 -10.33 -4.89
C ASN A 415 10.12 -9.51 -3.61
N ALA A 416 9.64 -10.14 -2.54
CA ALA A 416 9.50 -9.52 -1.22
C ALA A 416 10.83 -8.99 -0.68
N LEU A 417 11.90 -9.77 -0.77
CA LEU A 417 13.24 -9.34 -0.33
C LEU A 417 13.79 -8.21 -1.18
N SER A 418 13.78 -8.37 -2.52
CA SER A 418 14.37 -7.39 -3.44
C SER A 418 13.59 -6.07 -3.52
N PHE A 419 12.31 -6.10 -3.14
CA PHE A 419 11.49 -4.91 -2.94
C PHE A 419 12.03 -4.00 -1.83
N ILE A 420 12.58 -4.56 -0.74
CA ILE A 420 13.07 -3.76 0.41
C ILE A 420 14.18 -2.78 0.00
N PRO A 421 15.28 -3.19 -0.67
CA PRO A 421 16.27 -2.25 -1.18
C PRO A 421 15.71 -1.22 -2.19
N TYR A 422 14.82 -1.64 -3.09
CA TYR A 422 14.18 -0.73 -4.04
C TYR A 422 13.39 0.36 -3.32
N GLY A 423 12.60 -0.02 -2.31
CA GLY A 423 11.80 0.93 -1.57
C GLY A 423 12.62 1.88 -0.70
N CYS A 424 13.71 1.40 -0.09
CA CYS A 424 14.68 2.26 0.58
C CYS A 424 15.33 3.28 -0.38
N ALA A 425 15.63 2.88 -1.62
CA ALA A 425 16.16 3.80 -2.64
C ALA A 425 15.14 4.91 -2.99
N ILE A 426 13.85 4.57 -3.11
CA ILE A 426 12.77 5.53 -3.36
C ILE A 426 12.60 6.50 -2.18
N ASP A 427 12.69 6.02 -0.94
CA ASP A 427 12.60 6.86 0.25
C ASP A 427 13.79 7.84 0.36
N GLU A 428 15.03 7.34 0.20
CA GLU A 428 16.24 8.18 0.22
C GLU A 428 16.25 9.23 -0.92
N PHE A 429 15.74 8.83 -2.10
CA PHE A 429 15.55 9.73 -3.24
C PHE A 429 14.60 10.88 -2.91
N GLN A 430 13.43 10.57 -2.34
CA GLN A 430 12.44 11.58 -1.95
C GLN A 430 12.96 12.49 -0.85
N GLU A 431 13.56 11.94 0.21
CA GLU A 431 14.14 12.71 1.31
C GLU A 431 15.16 13.73 0.78
N THR A 432 16.05 13.30 -0.10
CA THR A 432 17.09 14.16 -0.69
C THR A 432 16.47 15.28 -1.53
N ILE A 433 15.45 14.99 -2.35
CA ILE A 433 14.80 15.98 -3.22
C ILE A 433 14.02 17.01 -2.41
N TYR A 434 13.25 16.58 -1.42
CA TYR A 434 12.42 17.49 -0.66
C TYR A 434 13.24 18.37 0.30
N ASP A 435 14.41 17.89 0.74
CA ASP A 435 15.37 18.71 1.48
C ASP A 435 16.18 19.66 0.59
N HIS A 436 16.30 19.34 -0.71
CA HIS A 436 16.98 20.17 -1.70
C HIS A 436 16.05 20.49 -2.87
N PRO A 437 14.98 21.30 -2.65
CA PRO A 437 13.92 21.50 -3.64
C PRO A 437 14.38 22.22 -4.92
N ASN A 438 15.63 22.69 -4.96
CA ASN A 438 16.26 23.34 -6.11
C ASN A 438 17.17 22.42 -6.93
N LEU A 439 17.26 21.13 -6.61
CA LEU A 439 17.95 20.16 -7.48
C LEU A 439 17.38 20.23 -8.89
N SER A 440 18.26 20.28 -9.89
CA SER A 440 17.85 20.29 -11.29
C SER A 440 17.31 18.92 -11.69
N VAL A 441 16.62 18.86 -12.83
CA VAL A 441 16.13 17.60 -13.41
C VAL A 441 17.28 16.62 -13.64
N GLU A 442 18.45 17.09 -14.08
CA GLU A 442 19.60 16.22 -14.32
C GLU A 442 20.20 15.71 -13.00
N ASP A 443 20.33 16.58 -11.99
CA ASP A 443 20.82 16.15 -10.66
C ASP A 443 19.91 15.08 -10.04
N ARG A 444 18.59 15.16 -10.26
CA ARG A 444 17.65 14.11 -9.81
C ARG A 444 17.89 12.79 -10.54
N LYS A 445 18.14 12.81 -11.84
CA LYS A 445 18.45 11.60 -12.62
C LYS A 445 19.76 10.97 -12.15
N ASP A 446 20.79 11.77 -11.92
CA ASP A 446 22.08 11.30 -11.44
C ASP A 446 22.00 10.77 -10.00
N LEU A 447 21.24 11.44 -9.14
CA LEU A 447 20.92 10.93 -7.80
C LEU A 447 20.27 9.54 -7.88
N TRP A 448 19.27 9.35 -8.74
CA TRP A 448 18.64 8.03 -8.90
C TRP A 448 19.64 6.97 -9.37
N LYS A 449 20.48 7.27 -10.38
CA LYS A 449 21.51 6.33 -10.86
C LYS A 449 22.47 5.93 -9.72
N GLN A 450 22.86 6.88 -8.87
CA GLN A 450 23.70 6.62 -7.70
C GLN A 450 22.99 5.69 -6.71
N LEU A 451 21.76 6.01 -6.33
CA LEU A 451 20.99 5.22 -5.37
C LEU A 451 20.71 3.82 -5.90
N GLU A 452 20.36 3.69 -7.18
CA GLU A 452 20.15 2.39 -7.83
C GLU A 452 21.41 1.52 -7.78
N LYS A 453 22.59 2.10 -8.01
CA LYS A 453 23.85 1.37 -7.87
C LYS A 453 24.13 0.92 -6.43
N GLN A 454 23.71 1.70 -5.43
CA GLN A 454 23.91 1.37 -4.01
C GLN A 454 22.95 0.28 -3.54
N TYR A 455 21.67 0.37 -3.92
CA TYR A 455 20.61 -0.51 -3.42
C TYR A 455 20.35 -1.73 -4.31
N MET A 456 20.61 -1.61 -5.61
CA MET A 456 20.30 -2.64 -6.60
C MET A 456 21.48 -2.84 -7.57
N PRO A 457 22.70 -3.16 -7.08
CA PRO A 457 23.90 -3.29 -7.90
C PRO A 457 23.81 -4.37 -8.99
N TRP A 458 22.86 -5.30 -8.87
CA TRP A 458 22.58 -6.33 -9.86
C TRP A 458 21.87 -5.81 -11.11
N LYS A 459 21.17 -4.67 -11.06
CA LYS A 459 20.38 -4.17 -12.19
C LYS A 459 21.23 -3.90 -13.42
N LYS A 460 20.74 -4.37 -14.57
CA LYS A 460 21.30 -4.11 -15.91
C LYS A 460 20.20 -3.73 -16.88
N TYR A 461 20.45 -2.67 -17.65
CA TYR A 461 19.55 -2.21 -18.70
C TYR A 461 20.15 -2.53 -20.07
N ASP A 462 19.32 -3.06 -20.96
CA ASP A 462 19.72 -3.44 -22.32
C ASP A 462 19.63 -2.25 -23.29
N THR A 463 18.84 -1.24 -22.93
CA THR A 463 18.68 -0.02 -23.74
C THR A 463 19.23 1.21 -23.02
N ASP A 464 19.65 2.21 -23.80
CA ASP A 464 20.04 3.52 -23.30
C ASP A 464 18.93 4.58 -23.50
N LEU A 465 17.69 4.24 -23.13
CA LEU A 465 16.50 5.04 -23.45
C LEU A 465 15.88 5.75 -22.25
N PHE A 466 15.37 5.01 -21.27
CA PHE A 466 14.61 5.58 -20.17
C PHE A 466 15.16 5.15 -18.82
N LEU A 467 15.21 3.84 -18.56
CA LEU A 467 15.61 3.31 -17.26
C LEU A 467 17.08 3.66 -16.95
N SER A 468 17.99 3.41 -17.91
CA SER A 468 19.43 3.75 -17.82
C SER A 468 19.68 5.25 -17.61
N LYS A 469 18.76 6.11 -18.05
CA LYS A 469 18.85 7.57 -17.94
C LYS A 469 18.48 8.09 -16.56
N GLY A 470 18.31 7.22 -15.57
CA GLY A 470 17.99 7.62 -14.20
C GLY A 470 16.51 7.94 -14.00
N ARG A 471 15.63 7.36 -14.82
CA ARG A 471 14.19 7.65 -14.83
C ARG A 471 13.33 6.51 -14.30
N ALA A 472 13.91 5.41 -13.81
CA ALA A 472 13.14 4.25 -13.37
C ALA A 472 12.14 4.58 -12.23
N TRP A 473 12.41 5.58 -11.40
CA TRP A 473 11.49 6.08 -10.38
C TRP A 473 10.24 6.75 -10.95
N GLN A 474 10.26 7.23 -12.21
CA GLN A 474 9.14 7.98 -12.79
C GLN A 474 7.91 7.10 -13.07
N ARG A 475 8.11 5.78 -13.19
CA ARG A 475 7.01 4.80 -13.30
C ARG A 475 6.29 4.55 -11.97
N GLN A 476 6.83 5.05 -10.86
CA GLN A 476 6.33 4.78 -9.52
C GLN A 476 5.29 5.82 -9.12
N THR A 477 4.01 5.46 -9.25
CA THR A 477 2.87 6.34 -8.93
C THR A 477 2.97 6.99 -7.55
N HIS A 478 3.45 6.24 -6.56
CA HIS A 478 3.60 6.69 -5.17
C HIS A 478 4.49 7.93 -5.05
N VAL A 479 5.54 8.07 -5.87
CA VAL A 479 6.45 9.22 -5.82
C VAL A 479 5.72 10.52 -6.20
N TYR A 480 4.79 10.44 -7.16
CA TYR A 480 4.00 11.60 -7.59
C TYR A 480 2.82 11.87 -6.66
N ARG A 481 2.08 10.82 -6.26
CA ARG A 481 0.80 10.97 -5.56
C ARG A 481 0.89 10.96 -4.03
N TRP A 482 1.74 10.12 -3.45
CA TRP A 482 1.77 9.84 -2.00
C TRP A 482 3.21 9.90 -1.48
N PRO A 483 3.78 11.11 -1.36
CA PRO A 483 5.17 11.28 -1.02
C PRO A 483 5.48 10.62 0.33
N PHE A 484 6.61 9.92 0.40
CA PHE A 484 7.07 9.12 1.54
C PHE A 484 6.27 7.86 1.91
N TYR A 485 5.14 7.54 1.29
CA TYR A 485 4.39 6.31 1.61
C TYR A 485 5.19 5.02 1.35
N TYR A 486 6.14 5.06 0.41
CA TYR A 486 6.82 3.85 -0.03
C TYR A 486 7.69 3.15 1.05
N ILE A 487 8.20 3.87 2.05
CA ILE A 487 8.94 3.26 3.16
C ILE A 487 8.02 2.46 4.10
N ASP A 488 6.73 2.78 4.14
CA ASP A 488 5.75 2.10 4.99
C ASP A 488 5.57 0.66 4.50
N TYR A 489 5.45 0.46 3.18
CA TYR A 489 5.50 -0.87 2.55
C TYR A 489 6.79 -1.62 2.90
N VAL A 490 7.93 -0.93 2.95
CA VAL A 490 9.23 -1.57 3.23
C VAL A 490 9.31 -2.05 4.68
N LEU A 491 8.89 -1.22 5.63
CA LEU A 491 8.83 -1.59 7.05
C LEU A 491 7.85 -2.76 7.26
N ALA A 492 6.68 -2.69 6.63
CA ALA A 492 5.71 -3.76 6.66
C ALA A 492 6.22 -5.07 6.04
N GLN A 493 6.96 -4.98 4.92
CA GLN A 493 7.53 -6.15 4.26
C GLN A 493 8.56 -6.87 5.14
N VAL A 494 9.38 -6.12 5.89
CA VAL A 494 10.29 -6.68 6.90
C VAL A 494 9.49 -7.41 7.98
N CYS A 495 8.46 -6.77 8.54
CA CYS A 495 7.59 -7.41 9.52
C CYS A 495 6.87 -8.66 8.98
N ALA A 496 6.43 -8.65 7.73
CA ALA A 496 5.80 -9.81 7.08
C ALA A 496 6.77 -10.97 6.89
N LEU A 497 8.05 -10.70 6.56
CA LEU A 497 9.08 -11.73 6.48
C LEU A 497 9.44 -12.29 7.87
N GLU A 498 9.52 -11.44 8.90
CA GLU A 498 9.70 -11.89 10.28
C GLU A 498 8.54 -12.79 10.73
N LEU A 499 7.29 -12.42 10.42
CA LEU A 499 6.11 -13.26 10.64
C LEU A 499 6.20 -14.59 9.86
N HIS A 500 6.68 -14.56 8.61
CA HIS A 500 6.87 -15.76 7.81
C HIS A 500 7.86 -16.73 8.46
N PHE A 501 9.04 -16.26 8.88
CA PHE A 501 10.03 -17.14 9.51
C PHE A 501 9.56 -17.63 10.89
N MET A 502 8.83 -16.80 11.65
CA MET A 502 8.14 -17.23 12.86
C MET A 502 7.12 -18.34 12.58
N ASP A 503 6.39 -18.26 11.47
CA ASP A 503 5.38 -19.25 11.05
C ASP A 503 6.01 -20.59 10.66
N GLN A 504 7.16 -20.56 9.98
CA GLN A 504 7.94 -21.76 9.64
C GLN A 504 8.41 -22.53 10.88
N GLU A 505 8.71 -21.82 11.97
CA GLU A 505 9.07 -22.44 13.25
C GLU A 505 7.84 -22.91 14.03
N ASN A 506 6.82 -22.05 14.15
CA ASN A 506 5.61 -22.32 14.91
C ASN A 506 4.42 -21.45 14.46
N HIS A 507 3.49 -22.08 13.71
CA HIS A 507 2.29 -21.41 13.20
C HIS A 507 1.43 -20.76 14.29
N GLU A 508 1.23 -21.42 15.45
CA GLU A 508 0.39 -20.86 16.53
C GLU A 508 0.99 -19.56 17.09
N THR A 509 2.31 -19.49 17.21
CA THR A 509 3.03 -18.30 17.68
C THR A 509 2.91 -17.16 16.69
N ALA A 510 3.15 -17.43 15.40
CA ALA A 510 3.01 -16.45 14.33
C ALA A 510 1.58 -15.93 14.20
N TRP A 511 0.59 -16.82 14.23
CA TRP A 511 -0.82 -16.44 14.17
C TRP A 511 -1.25 -15.58 15.37
N ASN A 512 -0.81 -15.91 16.58
CA ASN A 512 -1.07 -15.11 17.77
C ASN A 512 -0.38 -13.74 17.72
N CYS A 513 0.84 -13.66 17.16
CA CYS A 513 1.52 -12.40 16.89
C CYS A 513 0.69 -11.54 15.92
N TYR A 514 0.31 -12.10 14.76
CA TYR A 514 -0.51 -11.43 13.76
C TYR A 514 -1.84 -10.92 14.34
N LYS A 515 -2.58 -11.73 15.11
CA LYS A 515 -3.83 -11.31 15.76
C LYS A 515 -3.64 -10.13 16.72
N LYS A 516 -2.55 -10.10 17.50
CA LYS A 516 -2.25 -8.97 18.39
C LYS A 516 -1.90 -7.70 17.63
N ILE A 517 -1.22 -7.83 16.48
CA ILE A 517 -0.98 -6.68 15.59
C ILE A 517 -2.32 -6.11 15.13
N LEU A 518 -3.26 -6.95 14.69
CA LEU A 518 -4.60 -6.50 14.31
C LEU A 518 -5.31 -5.83 15.49
N GLU A 519 -5.28 -6.42 16.68
CA GLU A 519 -5.93 -5.90 17.89
C GLU A 519 -5.39 -4.51 18.29
N TYR A 520 -4.08 -4.30 18.25
CA TYR A 520 -3.47 -3.04 18.66
C TYR A 520 -3.42 -1.96 17.57
N SER A 521 -3.66 -2.34 16.31
CA SER A 521 -3.67 -1.41 15.18
C SER A 521 -4.73 -0.33 15.37
N GLY A 522 -4.30 0.93 15.26
CA GLY A 522 -5.13 2.12 15.47
C GLY A 522 -5.25 2.59 16.94
N GLN A 523 -4.85 1.75 17.92
CA GLN A 523 -4.76 2.15 19.34
C GLN A 523 -3.35 2.57 19.75
N LYS A 524 -2.34 1.96 19.10
CA LYS A 524 -0.91 2.15 19.33
C LYS A 524 -0.20 2.44 18.01
N GLY A 525 0.87 3.23 18.09
CA GLY A 525 1.74 3.50 16.93
C GLY A 525 2.59 2.28 16.56
N PHE A 526 3.12 2.28 15.33
CA PHE A 526 3.83 1.14 14.72
C PHE A 526 4.80 0.38 15.66
N LYS A 527 5.80 1.05 16.26
CA LYS A 527 6.77 0.37 17.14
C LYS A 527 6.11 -0.33 18.33
N GLU A 528 5.21 0.36 19.01
CA GLU A 528 4.55 -0.16 20.21
C GLU A 528 3.64 -1.35 19.88
N THR A 529 2.97 -1.30 18.72
CA THR A 529 2.12 -2.39 18.21
C THR A 529 2.92 -3.66 17.95
N ILE A 530 4.00 -3.58 17.16
CA ILE A 530 4.79 -4.76 16.80
C ILE A 530 5.51 -5.36 18.02
N GLU A 531 6.07 -4.53 18.89
CA GLU A 531 6.74 -4.99 20.12
C GLU A 531 5.74 -5.63 21.09
N SER A 532 4.53 -5.07 21.23
CA SER A 532 3.46 -5.65 22.06
C SER A 532 2.93 -6.97 21.49
N ALA A 533 3.02 -7.17 20.18
CA ALA A 533 2.63 -8.41 19.52
C ALA A 533 3.70 -9.51 19.65
N GLY A 534 4.93 -9.15 20.01
CA GLY A 534 6.07 -10.06 20.09
C GLY A 534 6.88 -10.15 18.79
N LEU A 535 6.68 -9.21 17.87
CA LEU A 535 7.47 -9.10 16.64
C LEU A 535 8.66 -8.15 16.87
N PRO A 536 9.88 -8.52 16.47
CA PRO A 536 11.04 -7.66 16.66
C PRO A 536 10.95 -6.41 15.76
N SER A 537 11.47 -5.29 16.27
CA SER A 537 11.37 -4.00 15.59
C SER A 537 12.37 -3.89 14.44
N PRO A 538 11.96 -3.50 13.21
CA PRO A 538 12.86 -3.39 12.07
C PRO A 538 13.95 -2.32 12.25
N PHE A 539 13.81 -1.45 13.26
CA PHE A 539 14.80 -0.42 13.60
C PHE A 539 15.97 -0.94 14.47
N GLN A 540 15.94 -2.20 14.90
CA GLN A 540 17.04 -2.83 15.62
C GLN A 540 18.02 -3.46 14.62
N GLU A 541 19.32 -3.13 14.74
CA GLU A 541 20.37 -3.61 13.81
C GLU A 541 20.39 -5.14 13.66
N ALA A 542 20.19 -5.88 14.76
CA ALA A 542 20.20 -7.34 14.74
C ALA A 542 19.12 -7.93 13.82
N VAL A 543 17.94 -7.30 13.76
CA VAL A 543 16.76 -7.84 13.05
C VAL A 543 17.01 -7.92 11.55
N ILE A 544 17.56 -6.87 10.94
CA ILE A 544 17.84 -6.87 9.49
C ILE A 544 18.92 -7.88 9.12
N LYS A 545 19.91 -8.07 10.01
CA LYS A 545 20.97 -9.06 9.82
C LYS A 545 20.46 -10.48 9.99
N GLU A 546 19.63 -10.75 11.00
CA GLU A 546 19.01 -12.05 11.24
C GLU A 546 18.06 -12.42 10.10
N LEU A 547 17.23 -11.47 9.67
CA LEU A 547 16.38 -11.63 8.49
C LEU A 547 17.18 -12.02 7.24
N ALA A 548 18.30 -11.33 6.99
CA ALA A 548 19.19 -11.65 5.87
C ALA A 548 19.66 -13.12 5.92
N GLN A 549 20.02 -13.60 7.11
CA GLN A 549 20.46 -14.98 7.33
C GLN A 549 19.31 -15.99 7.15
N SER A 550 18.12 -15.70 7.69
CA SER A 550 16.94 -16.55 7.56
C SER A 550 16.53 -16.73 6.10
N VAL A 551 16.55 -15.65 5.32
CA VAL A 551 16.27 -15.68 3.88
C VAL A 551 17.32 -16.51 3.14
N GLU A 552 18.61 -16.29 3.43
CA GLU A 552 19.70 -17.05 2.79
C GLU A 552 19.65 -18.56 3.10
N ASN A 553 19.21 -18.94 4.31
CA ASN A 553 19.05 -20.34 4.72
C ASN A 553 17.81 -20.99 4.12
N SER A 554 16.75 -20.22 3.91
CA SER A 554 15.44 -20.75 3.46
C SER A 554 15.37 -20.97 1.95
N ILE A 555 16.27 -20.34 1.21
CA ILE A 555 16.31 -20.46 -0.24
C ILE A 555 17.04 -21.74 -0.62
N SER A 556 16.27 -22.77 -0.99
CA SER A 556 16.82 -23.96 -1.62
C SER A 556 17.31 -23.60 -3.02
N TRP A 557 18.64 -23.56 -3.16
CA TRP A 557 19.31 -23.24 -4.42
C TRP A 557 19.13 -24.34 -5.49
N GLU A 558 18.71 -25.54 -5.09
CA GLU A 558 18.43 -26.68 -5.99
C GLU A 558 17.18 -26.46 -6.85
N LEU A 559 16.19 -25.71 -6.34
CA LEU A 559 14.96 -25.36 -7.08
C LEU A 559 15.22 -24.50 -8.33
N MET A 560 16.42 -23.94 -8.45
CA MET A 560 16.82 -23.07 -9.55
C MET A 560 17.51 -23.84 -10.70
N GLY A 561 17.66 -25.16 -10.60
CA GLY A 561 18.35 -25.95 -11.62
C GLY A 561 19.84 -25.64 -11.77
N ALA A 562 20.41 -24.90 -10.81
CA ALA A 562 21.85 -24.67 -10.72
C ALA A 562 22.47 -25.88 -10.01
N GLU A 563 23.11 -26.78 -10.77
CA GLU A 563 24.05 -27.74 -10.18
C GLU A 563 25.15 -26.94 -9.47
N ILE A 564 25.41 -27.28 -8.19
CA ILE A 564 26.41 -26.64 -7.31
C ILE A 564 27.83 -26.85 -7.86
#